data_AF-A0A444H8S6-F1
#
_entry.id   AF-A0A444H8S6-F1
#
_cell.length_a   1.000
_cell.length_b   1.000
_cell.length_c   1.000
_cell.angle_alpha   90.00
_cell.angle_beta   90.00
_cell.angle_gamma   90.00
#
_symmetry.space_group_name_H-M   'P 1'
#
loop_
_entity.id
_entity.type
_entity.pdbx_description
1 polymer ?
#
loop_
_entity_poly.entity_id
_entity_poly.type
_entity_poly.pdbx_seq_one_letter_code
_entity_poly.pdbx_strand_id
1 'polypeptide(L)'
;MEKQLKGFFKASFLATLFLPTISNAQQDLPFTITPQLTKEVIEGKISNFKTYHVTQKEIEYHPYIEGQVNTNDYNFLLATLNQYKPEYDEYVKDVSKDSIVRNDLKKISHNIELYLSSNEKLDIKDKYLIDAQSIADKHNIEIKGENTSLFAKKVNDHGLIKNDTKAFRLHNGKKPSSKKDIEFYKNEIEKMKFPEVRISNGAKKYLEFKEKEKTIQKTQFGKVLSSEILKRKVFMIDNEMDINALSGEFIELPVKYMLALKDIENKFVKNELTDDTKDYYNVGGLSQRYSLIKKKDTDEYYYIMSDAYLSDLLTKQREKELLEIVHKLGYKEYREGEDLYIKSKTAEIRLDVGTYNELKKNSNYITTLDNDQSQIASLIKQTVSHSKLLDKYLSLYRIQKSKMSNADINAWRTATTNAQKLMLQINKLSEKYDGNYSFTLLNKSNMLDAFSDNLLASKGVLRM
;
A
#
# COMPACT_ATOMS: atom_id res chain seq x y z
N MET A 1 -53.85 31.29 -0.25
CA MET A 1 -52.77 31.61 0.71
C MET A 1 -51.44 31.30 0.04
N GLU A 2 -50.70 32.37 -0.24
CA GLU A 2 -49.26 32.51 -0.57
C GLU A 2 -48.54 31.36 -1.32
N LYS A 3 -48.24 31.46 -2.62
CA LYS A 3 -47.24 32.29 -3.35
C LYS A 3 -45.78 32.18 -2.85
N GLN A 4 -44.97 31.70 -3.78
CA GLN A 4 -43.55 32.03 -4.07
C GLN A 4 -42.45 31.50 -3.13
N LEU A 5 -41.58 30.66 -3.69
CA LEU A 5 -40.18 31.05 -3.93
C LEU A 5 -39.54 30.17 -5.03
N LYS A 6 -39.21 30.85 -6.13
CA LYS A 6 -38.23 30.41 -7.13
C LYS A 6 -36.85 30.40 -6.48
N GLY A 7 -35.97 29.51 -6.90
CA GLY A 7 -34.56 29.64 -6.56
C GLY A 7 -33.67 28.55 -7.16
N PHE A 8 -33.34 28.73 -8.44
CA PHE A 8 -32.14 28.19 -9.09
C PHE A 8 -31.00 27.89 -8.11
N PHE A 9 -30.57 26.63 -8.03
CA PHE A 9 -29.19 26.29 -7.72
C PHE A 9 -28.64 25.46 -8.87
N LYS A 10 -28.09 26.18 -9.86
CA LYS A 10 -26.98 25.65 -10.67
C LYS A 10 -25.84 25.41 -9.68
N ALA A 11 -25.62 24.16 -9.30
CA ALA A 11 -24.39 23.77 -8.64
C ALA A 11 -23.27 23.87 -9.67
N SER A 12 -22.66 25.05 -9.74
CA SER A 12 -21.37 25.26 -10.37
C SER A 12 -20.37 24.36 -9.64
N PHE A 13 -19.89 23.32 -10.32
CA PHE A 13 -18.79 22.50 -9.85
C PHE A 13 -17.53 23.39 -9.89
N LEU A 14 -17.34 24.18 -8.83
CA LEU A 14 -16.09 24.89 -8.59
C LEU A 14 -15.04 23.81 -8.36
N ALA A 15 -14.08 23.72 -9.29
CA ALA A 15 -12.84 23.04 -9.07
C ALA A 15 -12.14 23.69 -7.87
N THR A 16 -12.32 23.09 -6.69
CA THR A 16 -11.57 23.46 -5.49
C THR A 16 -10.12 23.03 -5.73
N LEU A 17 -9.32 23.96 -6.26
CA LEU A 17 -7.87 23.93 -6.16
C LEU A 17 -7.52 23.87 -4.67
N PHE A 18 -7.34 22.65 -4.16
CA PHE A 18 -6.72 22.41 -2.87
C PHE A 18 -5.24 22.78 -3.00
N LEU A 19 -4.93 24.05 -2.74
CA LEU A 19 -3.58 24.45 -2.37
C LEU A 19 -3.34 23.92 -0.94
N PRO A 20 -2.37 23.02 -0.71
CA PRO A 20 -2.01 22.66 0.64
C PRO A 20 -1.42 23.88 1.33
N THR A 21 -1.94 24.13 2.53
CA THR A 21 -1.46 25.12 3.48
C THR A 21 0.04 24.97 3.70
N ILE A 22 0.74 26.08 3.45
CA ILE A 22 2.15 26.30 3.68
C ILE A 22 2.47 25.99 5.15
N SER A 23 3.25 24.94 5.39
CA SER A 23 3.97 24.75 6.65
C SER A 23 5.39 24.30 6.36
N ASN A 24 6.33 25.08 6.89
CA ASN A 24 7.79 24.96 6.86
C ASN A 24 8.49 25.50 5.60
N ALA A 25 8.84 26.78 5.69
CA ALA A 25 9.61 27.58 4.74
C ALA A 25 11.08 27.10 4.58
N GLN A 26 11.28 25.95 3.93
CA GLN A 26 12.62 25.50 3.56
C GLN A 26 12.75 24.85 2.17
N GLN A 27 11.74 24.96 1.28
CA GLN A 27 11.72 24.18 0.01
C GLN A 27 11.56 24.94 -1.31
N ASP A 28 11.77 26.27 -1.36
CA ASP A 28 11.73 27.03 -2.63
C ASP A 28 13.09 27.60 -3.08
N LEU A 29 14.18 27.30 -2.37
CA LEU A 29 15.48 27.83 -2.75
C LEU A 29 16.11 26.98 -3.86
N PRO A 30 16.45 27.57 -5.01
CA PRO A 30 17.13 26.84 -6.06
C PRO A 30 18.50 26.36 -5.56
N PHE A 31 18.89 25.18 -5.99
CA PHE A 31 20.21 24.60 -5.73
C PHE A 31 20.86 24.17 -7.04
N THR A 32 22.19 24.12 -7.05
CA THR A 32 22.93 23.80 -8.27
C THR A 32 23.33 22.32 -8.30
N ILE A 33 23.24 21.66 -9.44
CA ILE A 33 23.89 20.36 -9.65
C ILE A 33 24.99 20.57 -10.68
N THR A 34 26.18 20.06 -10.39
CA THR A 34 27.30 19.98 -11.34
C THR A 34 27.89 18.58 -11.33
N PRO A 35 28.52 18.13 -12.44
CA PRO A 35 29.19 16.83 -12.48
C PRO A 35 30.28 16.70 -11.40
N GLN A 36 31.03 17.77 -11.14
CA GLN A 36 32.09 17.81 -10.12
C GLN A 36 31.53 17.62 -8.71
N LEU A 37 30.49 18.37 -8.35
CA LEU A 37 29.86 18.26 -7.03
C LEU A 37 29.16 16.91 -6.85
N THR A 38 28.53 16.40 -7.90
CA THR A 38 27.91 15.07 -7.91
C THR A 38 28.95 13.99 -7.61
N LYS A 39 30.10 14.05 -8.28
CA LYS A 39 31.22 13.12 -8.06
C LYS A 39 31.72 13.18 -6.61
N GLU A 40 31.92 14.37 -6.05
CA GLU A 40 32.34 14.56 -4.65
C GLU A 40 31.34 13.98 -3.63
N VAL A 41 30.04 14.03 -3.94
CA VAL A 41 28.98 13.50 -3.06
C VAL A 41 28.88 11.98 -3.16
N ILE A 42 29.04 11.41 -4.36
CA ILE A 42 28.88 9.97 -4.60
C ILE A 42 30.12 9.18 -4.17
N GLU A 43 31.33 9.71 -4.39
CA GLU A 43 32.58 9.01 -4.10
C GLU A 43 32.67 8.57 -2.62
N GLY A 44 32.47 7.27 -2.39
CA GLY A 44 32.66 6.61 -1.10
C GLY A 44 31.51 6.73 -0.10
N LYS A 45 30.39 7.40 -0.44
CA LYS A 45 29.31 7.68 0.53
C LYS A 45 27.94 7.14 0.15
N ILE A 46 27.61 7.11 -1.14
CA ILE A 46 26.28 6.73 -1.60
C ILE A 46 26.43 5.57 -2.58
N SER A 47 25.83 4.43 -2.25
CA SER A 47 25.77 3.28 -3.14
C SER A 47 24.91 3.59 -4.38
N ASN A 48 25.08 2.80 -5.45
CA ASN A 48 24.37 2.95 -6.72
C ASN A 48 22.88 3.26 -6.51
N PHE A 49 22.48 4.47 -6.89
CA PHE A 49 21.09 4.89 -6.98
C PHE A 49 20.77 5.27 -8.41
N LYS A 50 19.48 5.35 -8.71
CA LYS A 50 18.98 5.61 -10.06
C LYS A 50 18.43 7.01 -10.17
N THR A 51 18.65 7.61 -11.33
CA THR A 51 18.06 8.88 -11.70
C THR A 51 17.31 8.71 -13.01
N TYR A 52 16.14 9.33 -13.11
CA TYR A 52 15.29 9.22 -14.27
C TYR A 52 14.86 10.60 -14.76
N HIS A 53 14.82 10.77 -16.07
CA HIS A 53 14.07 11.86 -16.67
C HIS A 53 12.57 11.59 -16.50
N VAL A 54 11.80 12.65 -16.22
CA VAL A 54 10.37 12.58 -15.99
C VAL A 54 9.64 13.43 -17.03
N THR A 55 8.70 12.81 -17.72
CA THR A 55 7.78 13.50 -18.63
C THR A 55 6.38 13.58 -18.04
N GLN A 56 5.69 14.69 -18.30
CA GLN A 56 4.26 14.77 -18.07
C GLN A 56 3.54 14.16 -19.27
N LYS A 57 2.71 13.15 -19.02
CA LYS A 57 1.89 12.49 -20.04
C LYS A 57 0.43 12.48 -19.61
N GLU A 58 -0.46 12.50 -20.59
CA GLU A 58 -1.88 12.27 -20.36
C GLU A 58 -2.16 10.78 -20.58
N ILE A 59 -2.70 10.11 -19.57
CA ILE A 59 -3.06 8.69 -19.63
C ILE A 59 -4.57 8.51 -19.49
N GLU A 60 -5.07 7.49 -20.16
CA GLU A 60 -6.46 7.04 -20.11
C GLU A 60 -6.65 6.06 -18.95
N TYR A 61 -7.73 6.21 -18.20
CA TYR A 61 -8.10 5.29 -17.11
C TYR A 61 -9.63 5.18 -16.97
N HIS A 62 -10.06 4.05 -16.43
CA HIS A 62 -11.47 3.81 -16.09
C HIS A 62 -11.69 4.13 -14.61
N PRO A 63 -12.42 5.20 -14.26
CA PRO A 63 -12.74 5.49 -12.87
C PRO A 63 -13.68 4.43 -12.30
N TYR A 64 -13.60 4.19 -10.99
CA TYR A 64 -14.62 3.43 -10.30
C TYR A 64 -15.85 4.29 -10.04
N ILE A 65 -17.01 3.76 -10.39
CA ILE A 65 -18.32 4.31 -10.02
C ILE A 65 -19.04 3.32 -9.10
N GLU A 66 -20.03 3.81 -8.38
CA GLU A 66 -20.89 2.96 -7.57
C GLU A 66 -21.87 2.22 -8.49
N GLY A 67 -21.91 0.90 -8.38
CA GLY A 67 -22.77 0.06 -9.21
C GLY A 67 -23.05 -1.29 -8.57
N GLN A 68 -23.91 -2.09 -9.21
CA GLN A 68 -24.28 -3.40 -8.69
C GLN A 68 -23.18 -4.43 -9.00
N VAL A 69 -22.64 -5.05 -7.95
CA VAL A 69 -21.69 -6.18 -8.03
C VAL A 69 -22.31 -7.41 -7.41
N ASN A 70 -21.89 -8.59 -7.84
CA ASN A 70 -22.28 -9.83 -7.19
C ASN A 70 -21.84 -9.83 -5.71
N THR A 71 -22.70 -10.34 -4.83
CA THR A 71 -22.31 -10.59 -3.44
C THR A 71 -21.29 -11.73 -3.38
N ASN A 72 -20.43 -11.73 -2.35
CA ASN A 72 -19.47 -12.82 -2.13
C ASN A 72 -20.19 -14.17 -1.97
N ASP A 73 -21.31 -14.17 -1.27
CA ASP A 73 -22.11 -15.38 -1.08
C ASP A 73 -22.69 -15.90 -2.41
N TYR A 74 -23.12 -15.00 -3.30
CA TYR A 74 -23.60 -15.39 -4.62
C TYR A 74 -22.46 -15.92 -5.51
N ASN A 75 -21.28 -15.31 -5.47
CA ASN A 75 -20.11 -15.82 -6.20
C ASN A 75 -19.69 -17.21 -5.71
N PHE A 76 -19.67 -17.43 -4.39
CA PHE A 76 -19.41 -18.75 -3.80
C PHE A 76 -20.46 -19.77 -4.24
N LEU A 77 -21.73 -19.38 -4.23
CA LEU A 77 -22.83 -20.24 -4.69
C LEU A 77 -22.67 -20.63 -6.17
N LEU A 78 -22.35 -19.68 -7.05
CA LEU A 78 -22.12 -19.93 -8.48
C LEU A 78 -20.95 -20.90 -8.71
N ALA A 79 -19.84 -20.71 -8.00
CA ALA A 79 -18.70 -21.62 -8.06
C ALA A 79 -19.08 -23.04 -7.62
N THR A 80 -19.86 -23.14 -6.53
CA THR A 80 -20.33 -24.43 -5.99
C THR A 80 -21.32 -25.12 -6.94
N LEU A 81 -22.24 -24.38 -7.56
CA LEU A 81 -23.14 -24.91 -8.60
C LEU A 81 -22.35 -25.46 -9.79
N ASN A 82 -21.35 -24.72 -10.28
CA ASN A 82 -20.50 -25.18 -11.38
C ASN A 82 -19.71 -26.44 -11.03
N GLN A 83 -19.26 -26.57 -9.78
CA GLN A 83 -18.56 -27.77 -9.29
C GLN A 83 -19.45 -29.03 -9.35
N TYR A 84 -20.72 -28.93 -8.96
CA TYR A 84 -21.63 -30.10 -8.89
C TYR A 84 -22.45 -30.35 -10.16
N LYS A 85 -22.44 -29.41 -11.11
CA LYS A 85 -23.20 -29.49 -12.36
C LYS A 85 -22.94 -30.78 -13.16
N PRO A 86 -21.69 -31.29 -13.32
CA PRO A 86 -21.45 -32.49 -14.11
C PRO A 86 -22.18 -33.74 -13.59
N GLU A 87 -22.19 -33.95 -12.27
CA GLU A 87 -22.89 -35.09 -11.65
C GLU A 87 -24.41 -34.98 -11.79
N TYR A 88 -24.95 -33.75 -11.73
CA TYR A 88 -26.38 -33.53 -11.98
C TYR A 88 -26.76 -33.82 -13.43
N ASP A 89 -25.95 -33.37 -14.39
CA ASP A 89 -26.19 -33.61 -15.81
C ASP A 89 -26.12 -35.12 -16.15
N GLU A 90 -25.22 -35.86 -15.50
CA GLU A 90 -25.15 -37.32 -15.60
C GLU A 90 -26.40 -38.01 -15.04
N TYR A 91 -26.86 -37.61 -13.85
CA TYR A 91 -28.12 -38.10 -13.27
C TYR A 91 -29.32 -37.86 -14.21
N VAL A 92 -29.46 -36.67 -14.78
CA VAL A 92 -30.55 -36.36 -15.73
C VAL A 92 -30.48 -37.25 -16.97
N LYS A 93 -29.28 -37.51 -17.48
CA LYS A 93 -29.06 -38.40 -18.62
C LYS A 93 -29.49 -39.84 -18.31
N ASP A 94 -29.19 -40.33 -17.12
CA ASP A 94 -29.55 -41.70 -16.72
C ASP A 94 -31.05 -41.85 -16.45
N VAL A 95 -31.69 -40.86 -15.83
CA VAL A 95 -33.16 -40.79 -15.71
C VAL A 95 -33.83 -40.81 -17.08
N SER A 96 -33.29 -40.05 -18.03
CA SER A 96 -33.82 -39.99 -19.40
C SER A 96 -33.68 -41.33 -20.13
N LYS A 97 -32.54 -42.01 -19.98
CA LYS A 97 -32.33 -43.36 -20.54
C LYS A 97 -33.28 -44.39 -19.93
N ASP A 98 -33.44 -44.42 -18.60
CA ASP A 98 -34.36 -45.33 -17.92
C ASP A 98 -35.81 -45.12 -18.39
N SER A 99 -36.23 -43.86 -18.54
CA SER A 99 -37.55 -43.51 -19.09
C SER A 99 -37.78 -44.06 -20.51
N ILE A 100 -36.78 -43.94 -21.39
CA ILE A 100 -36.82 -44.47 -22.76
C ILE A 100 -36.97 -46.00 -22.73
N VAL A 101 -36.17 -46.70 -21.93
CA VAL A 101 -36.23 -48.16 -21.81
C VAL A 101 -37.60 -48.61 -21.31
N ARG A 102 -38.15 -47.97 -20.26
CA ARG A 102 -39.50 -48.29 -19.74
C ARG A 102 -40.60 -48.07 -20.78
N ASN A 103 -40.53 -46.99 -21.55
CA ASN A 103 -41.50 -46.73 -22.61
C ASN A 103 -41.39 -47.76 -23.74
N ASP A 104 -40.18 -48.16 -24.11
CA ASP A 104 -39.93 -49.17 -25.14
C ASP A 104 -40.40 -50.56 -24.69
N LEU A 105 -40.28 -50.92 -23.41
CA LEU A 105 -40.87 -52.15 -22.85
C LEU A 105 -42.39 -52.16 -22.89
N LYS A 106 -43.04 -51.03 -22.57
CA LYS A 106 -44.50 -50.90 -22.70
C LYS A 106 -44.95 -51.13 -24.15
N LYS A 107 -44.17 -50.65 -25.13
CA LYS A 107 -44.43 -50.91 -26.55
C LYS A 107 -44.28 -52.39 -26.91
N ILE A 108 -43.28 -53.09 -26.36
CA ILE A 108 -43.14 -54.55 -26.53
C ILE A 108 -44.41 -55.25 -26.04
N SER A 109 -44.83 -55.00 -24.79
CA SER A 109 -46.05 -55.60 -24.23
C SER A 109 -47.30 -55.28 -25.05
N HIS A 110 -47.45 -54.03 -25.49
CA HIS A 110 -48.56 -53.58 -26.31
C HIS A 110 -48.59 -54.29 -27.69
N ASN A 111 -47.46 -54.39 -28.36
CA ASN A 111 -47.35 -55.07 -29.65
C ASN A 111 -47.65 -56.56 -29.54
N ILE A 112 -47.20 -57.22 -28.46
CA ILE A 112 -47.55 -58.62 -28.18
C ILE A 112 -49.08 -58.74 -27.98
N GLU A 113 -49.69 -57.81 -27.26
CA GLU A 113 -51.14 -57.80 -27.04
C GLU A 113 -51.93 -57.60 -28.33
N LEU A 114 -51.51 -56.68 -29.20
CA LEU A 114 -52.09 -56.51 -30.53
C LEU A 114 -51.97 -57.80 -31.35
N TYR A 115 -50.82 -58.48 -31.34
CA TYR A 115 -50.68 -59.78 -32.00
C TYR A 115 -51.64 -60.85 -31.44
N LEU A 116 -51.80 -60.94 -30.12
CA LEU A 116 -52.63 -61.97 -29.50
C LEU A 116 -54.14 -61.73 -29.66
N SER A 117 -54.57 -60.46 -29.70
CA SER A 117 -55.99 -60.07 -29.62
C SER A 117 -56.59 -59.56 -30.93
N SER A 118 -55.77 -59.15 -31.91
CA SER A 118 -56.24 -58.55 -33.15
C SER A 118 -56.82 -59.58 -34.15
N ASN A 119 -57.84 -59.14 -34.90
CA ASN A 119 -58.46 -59.86 -36.03
C ASN A 119 -57.82 -59.50 -37.38
N GLU A 120 -56.70 -58.77 -37.39
CA GLU A 120 -55.97 -58.38 -38.60
C GLU A 120 -55.41 -59.59 -39.36
N LYS A 121 -55.04 -59.36 -40.63
CA LYS A 121 -54.37 -60.37 -41.46
C LYS A 121 -53.01 -60.76 -40.89
N LEU A 122 -52.59 -62.00 -41.16
CA LEU A 122 -51.40 -62.61 -40.56
C LEU A 122 -50.11 -61.82 -40.83
N ASP A 123 -49.97 -61.24 -42.01
CA ASP A 123 -48.84 -60.36 -42.40
C ASP A 123 -48.73 -59.10 -41.53
N ILE A 124 -49.87 -58.49 -41.18
CA ILE A 124 -49.93 -57.34 -40.28
C ILE A 124 -49.62 -57.76 -38.85
N LYS A 125 -50.14 -58.92 -38.42
CA LYS A 125 -49.90 -59.45 -37.08
C LYS A 125 -48.42 -59.77 -36.86
N ASP A 126 -47.77 -60.43 -37.82
CA ASP A 126 -46.35 -60.76 -37.74
C ASP A 126 -45.48 -59.51 -37.59
N LYS A 127 -45.88 -58.40 -38.21
CA LYS A 127 -45.18 -57.10 -38.05
C LYS A 127 -45.14 -56.63 -36.60
N TYR A 128 -46.20 -56.82 -35.81
CA TYR A 128 -46.18 -56.45 -34.39
C TYR A 128 -45.11 -57.21 -33.60
N LEU A 129 -44.91 -58.50 -33.90
CA LEU A 129 -43.87 -59.31 -33.24
C LEU A 129 -42.46 -58.98 -33.73
N ILE A 130 -42.31 -58.61 -35.01
CA ILE A 130 -41.04 -58.11 -35.55
C ILE A 130 -40.66 -56.79 -34.88
N ASP A 131 -41.59 -55.85 -34.76
CA ASP A 131 -41.36 -54.56 -34.11
C ASP A 131 -41.03 -54.75 -32.62
N ALA A 132 -41.76 -55.64 -31.92
CA ALA A 132 -41.47 -55.99 -30.54
C ALA A 132 -40.08 -56.64 -30.37
N GLN A 133 -39.71 -57.58 -31.26
CA GLN A 133 -38.38 -58.21 -31.24
C GLN A 133 -37.27 -57.20 -31.53
N SER A 134 -37.47 -56.27 -32.47
CA SER A 134 -36.50 -55.22 -32.78
C SER A 134 -36.26 -54.29 -31.59
N ILE A 135 -37.31 -53.95 -30.84
CA ILE A 135 -37.18 -53.16 -29.61
C ILE A 135 -36.44 -53.95 -28.53
N ALA A 136 -36.72 -55.25 -28.39
CA ALA A 136 -36.02 -56.13 -27.45
C ALA A 136 -34.52 -56.23 -27.79
N ASP A 137 -34.19 -56.43 -29.06
CA ASP A 137 -32.80 -56.53 -29.55
C ASP A 137 -32.05 -55.21 -29.33
N LYS A 138 -32.69 -54.06 -29.59
CA LYS A 138 -32.11 -52.72 -29.36
C LYS A 138 -31.61 -52.53 -27.92
N HIS A 139 -32.31 -53.12 -26.95
CA HIS A 139 -31.98 -53.01 -25.52
C HIS A 139 -31.34 -54.27 -24.95
N ASN A 140 -30.96 -55.24 -25.79
CA ASN A 140 -30.41 -56.55 -25.39
C ASN A 140 -31.29 -57.30 -24.36
N ILE A 141 -32.61 -57.24 -24.52
CA ILE A 141 -33.55 -57.90 -23.62
C ILE A 141 -33.66 -59.39 -23.98
N GLU A 142 -33.12 -60.25 -23.11
CA GLU A 142 -33.16 -61.70 -23.27
C GLU A 142 -34.05 -62.36 -22.22
N ILE A 143 -35.13 -63.02 -22.66
CA ILE A 143 -36.02 -63.80 -21.79
C ILE A 143 -35.62 -65.27 -21.85
N LYS A 144 -35.25 -65.85 -20.71
CA LYS A 144 -34.91 -67.27 -20.57
C LYS A 144 -35.93 -67.98 -19.69
N GLY A 145 -36.29 -69.19 -20.07
CA GLY A 145 -37.19 -70.02 -19.29
C GLY A 145 -36.96 -71.50 -19.57
N GLU A 146 -37.64 -72.36 -18.82
CA GLU A 146 -37.52 -73.80 -18.97
C GLU A 146 -38.03 -74.26 -20.33
N ASN A 147 -37.25 -75.13 -20.99
CA ASN A 147 -37.65 -75.75 -22.24
C ASN A 147 -38.54 -76.96 -21.93
N THR A 148 -39.84 -76.78 -22.08
CA THR A 148 -40.84 -77.83 -21.82
C THR A 148 -40.97 -78.86 -22.95
N SER A 149 -40.04 -78.88 -23.90
CA SER A 149 -40.01 -79.90 -24.96
C SER A 149 -39.73 -81.29 -24.37
N LEU A 150 -40.44 -82.31 -24.85
CA LEU A 150 -40.27 -83.72 -24.44
C LEU A 150 -38.82 -84.22 -24.57
N PHE A 151 -38.00 -83.55 -25.38
CA PHE A 151 -36.59 -83.89 -25.66
C PHE A 151 -35.56 -83.01 -24.93
N ALA A 152 -35.98 -82.10 -24.04
CA ALA A 152 -35.11 -81.11 -23.39
C ALA A 152 -34.69 -81.46 -21.96
N LYS A 153 -34.82 -82.72 -21.56
CA LYS A 153 -34.40 -83.22 -20.25
C LYS A 153 -32.93 -83.62 -20.30
N LYS A 154 -32.07 -82.90 -19.58
CA LYS A 154 -30.67 -83.31 -19.35
C LYS A 154 -30.54 -83.89 -17.95
N VAL A 155 -29.85 -85.01 -17.83
CA VAL A 155 -29.48 -85.61 -16.55
C VAL A 155 -28.17 -84.97 -16.13
N ASN A 156 -28.12 -84.36 -14.94
CA ASN A 156 -26.85 -83.85 -14.41
C ASN A 156 -26.00 -84.98 -13.82
N ASP A 157 -24.75 -84.67 -13.43
CA ASP A 157 -23.77 -85.64 -12.90
C ASP A 157 -24.20 -86.33 -11.58
N HIS A 158 -25.36 -85.97 -11.04
CA HIS A 158 -25.97 -86.55 -9.84
C HIS A 158 -27.30 -87.28 -10.12
N GLY A 159 -27.63 -87.53 -11.38
CA GLY A 159 -28.84 -88.30 -11.77
C GLY A 159 -30.14 -87.49 -11.71
N LEU A 160 -30.10 -86.17 -11.47
CA LEU A 160 -31.28 -85.32 -11.44
C LEU A 160 -31.60 -84.78 -12.83
N ILE A 161 -32.86 -84.91 -13.24
CA ILE A 161 -33.38 -84.34 -14.49
C ILE A 161 -33.52 -82.84 -14.32
N LYS A 162 -32.75 -82.06 -15.09
CA LYS A 162 -32.90 -80.61 -15.21
C LYS A 162 -33.43 -80.26 -16.61
N ASN A 163 -34.44 -79.41 -16.66
CA ASN A 163 -34.95 -78.88 -17.92
C ASN A 163 -33.89 -77.95 -18.54
N ASP A 164 -33.58 -78.12 -19.82
CA ASP A 164 -32.69 -77.20 -20.54
C ASP A 164 -33.30 -75.79 -20.56
N THR A 165 -32.51 -74.74 -20.44
CA THR A 165 -33.02 -73.36 -20.53
C THR A 165 -33.01 -72.90 -21.99
N LYS A 166 -34.15 -72.44 -22.52
CA LYS A 166 -34.21 -71.83 -23.86
C LYS A 166 -34.35 -70.32 -23.76
N ALA A 167 -33.71 -69.61 -24.70
CA ALA A 167 -33.99 -68.20 -24.94
C ALA A 167 -35.27 -68.08 -25.76
N PHE A 168 -36.25 -67.38 -25.23
CA PHE A 168 -37.52 -67.10 -25.91
C PHE A 168 -37.32 -65.90 -26.83
N ARG A 169 -37.75 -66.02 -28.07
CA ARG A 169 -37.83 -64.92 -29.04
C ARG A 169 -39.28 -64.73 -29.44
N LEU A 170 -39.68 -63.52 -29.80
CA LEU A 170 -41.02 -63.24 -30.32
C LEU A 170 -41.13 -63.63 -31.80
N HIS A 171 -40.05 -63.38 -32.57
CA HIS A 171 -39.97 -63.67 -33.99
C HIS A 171 -38.54 -64.04 -34.40
N ASN A 172 -38.36 -65.00 -35.32
CA ASN A 172 -37.02 -65.46 -35.75
C ASN A 172 -36.62 -65.04 -37.18
N GLY A 173 -37.38 -64.12 -37.78
CA GLY A 173 -37.16 -63.61 -39.14
C GLY A 173 -37.85 -64.42 -40.24
N LYS A 174 -38.26 -65.67 -39.97
CA LYS A 174 -38.99 -66.52 -40.92
C LYS A 174 -40.40 -66.87 -40.44
N LYS A 175 -40.61 -66.97 -39.12
CA LYS A 175 -41.90 -67.28 -38.51
C LYS A 175 -42.00 -66.73 -37.08
N PRO A 176 -43.22 -66.45 -36.60
CA PRO A 176 -43.45 -66.15 -35.19
C PRO A 176 -43.19 -67.37 -34.30
N SER A 177 -42.89 -67.09 -33.03
CA SER A 177 -42.84 -68.12 -32.00
C SER A 177 -44.24 -68.64 -31.66
N SER A 178 -44.31 -69.73 -30.89
CA SER A 178 -45.60 -70.29 -30.49
C SER A 178 -46.36 -69.30 -29.60
N LYS A 179 -47.71 -69.34 -29.65
CA LYS A 179 -48.56 -68.46 -28.82
C LYS A 179 -48.21 -68.54 -27.33
N LYS A 180 -47.92 -69.75 -26.82
CA LYS A 180 -47.49 -69.98 -25.43
C LYS A 180 -46.15 -69.31 -25.11
N ASP A 181 -45.19 -69.37 -26.03
CA ASP A 181 -43.88 -68.73 -25.86
C ASP A 181 -43.99 -67.20 -25.86
N ILE A 182 -44.91 -66.65 -26.67
CA ILE A 182 -45.20 -65.22 -26.74
C ILE A 182 -45.90 -64.73 -25.46
N GLU A 183 -46.89 -65.47 -24.97
CA GLU A 183 -47.55 -65.18 -23.69
C GLU A 183 -46.58 -65.25 -22.50
N PHE A 184 -45.69 -66.25 -22.49
CA PHE A 184 -44.61 -66.32 -21.50
C PHE A 184 -43.69 -65.09 -21.58
N TYR A 185 -43.29 -64.69 -22.79
CA TYR A 185 -42.45 -63.51 -23.00
C TYR A 185 -43.13 -62.22 -22.47
N LYS A 186 -44.43 -62.01 -22.75
CA LYS A 186 -45.19 -60.87 -22.22
C LYS A 186 -45.16 -60.83 -20.69
N ASN A 187 -45.47 -61.96 -20.06
CA ASN A 187 -45.50 -62.06 -18.59
C ASN A 187 -44.14 -61.77 -17.94
N GLU A 188 -43.04 -62.20 -18.57
CA GLU A 188 -41.70 -61.92 -18.04
C GLU A 188 -41.27 -60.46 -18.24
N ILE A 189 -41.64 -59.84 -19.36
CA ILE A 189 -41.44 -58.39 -19.59
C ILE A 189 -42.21 -57.56 -18.56
N GLU A 190 -43.46 -57.92 -18.25
CA GLU A 190 -44.30 -57.21 -17.27
C GLU A 190 -43.77 -57.33 -15.84
N LYS A 191 -43.00 -58.39 -15.54
CA LYS A 191 -42.34 -58.59 -14.23
C LYS A 191 -40.99 -57.88 -14.11
N MET A 192 -40.41 -57.37 -15.21
CA MET A 192 -39.13 -56.68 -15.15
C MET A 192 -39.22 -55.40 -14.31
N LYS A 193 -38.62 -55.43 -13.12
CA LYS A 193 -38.43 -54.24 -12.28
C LYS A 193 -37.06 -53.64 -12.57
N PHE A 194 -37.05 -52.40 -13.04
CA PHE A 194 -35.80 -51.65 -13.19
C PHE A 194 -35.42 -50.98 -11.87
N PRO A 195 -34.14 -51.02 -11.48
CA PRO A 195 -33.68 -50.27 -10.32
C PRO A 195 -33.93 -48.78 -10.56
N GLU A 196 -34.48 -48.09 -9.58
CA GLU A 196 -34.60 -46.63 -9.64
C GLU A 196 -33.20 -46.01 -9.79
N VAL A 197 -33.09 -45.06 -10.72
CA VAL A 197 -31.85 -44.30 -10.91
C VAL A 197 -31.52 -43.59 -9.61
N ARG A 198 -30.46 -44.03 -8.94
CA ARG A 198 -30.04 -43.45 -7.66
C ARG A 198 -29.47 -42.07 -7.93
N ILE A 199 -30.01 -41.06 -7.25
CA ILE A 199 -29.45 -39.72 -7.28
C ILE A 199 -28.11 -39.70 -6.51
N SER A 200 -27.06 -39.20 -7.17
CA SER A 200 -25.73 -39.04 -6.54
C SER A 200 -25.76 -37.95 -5.47
N ASN A 201 -24.76 -37.93 -4.60
CA ASN A 201 -24.61 -36.88 -3.60
C ASN A 201 -24.33 -35.51 -4.25
N GLY A 202 -23.56 -35.44 -5.35
CA GLY A 202 -23.34 -34.19 -6.08
C GLY A 202 -24.60 -33.69 -6.77
N ALA A 203 -25.40 -34.56 -7.38
CA ALA A 203 -26.69 -34.19 -7.98
C ALA A 203 -27.69 -33.65 -6.93
N LYS A 204 -27.74 -34.27 -5.74
CA LYS A 204 -28.52 -33.76 -4.59
C LYS A 204 -28.06 -32.36 -4.17
N LYS A 205 -26.75 -32.18 -3.96
CA LYS A 205 -26.17 -30.89 -3.58
C LYS A 205 -26.44 -29.81 -4.64
N TYR A 206 -26.34 -30.15 -5.93
CA TYR A 206 -26.66 -29.23 -7.01
C TYR A 206 -28.09 -28.70 -6.89
N LEU A 207 -29.08 -29.59 -6.69
CA LEU A 207 -30.48 -29.20 -6.49
C LEU A 207 -30.68 -28.34 -5.23
N GLU A 208 -30.05 -28.69 -4.12
CA GLU A 208 -30.10 -27.88 -2.88
C GLU A 208 -29.54 -26.47 -3.08
N PHE A 209 -28.38 -26.34 -3.74
CA PHE A 209 -27.79 -25.04 -4.04
C PHE A 209 -28.60 -24.26 -5.08
N LYS A 210 -29.30 -24.95 -6.00
CA LYS A 210 -30.20 -24.31 -6.96
C LYS A 210 -31.42 -23.70 -6.29
N GLU A 211 -31.94 -24.34 -5.24
CA GLU A 211 -33.00 -23.75 -4.41
C GLU A 211 -32.48 -22.56 -3.59
N LYS A 212 -31.27 -22.66 -3.02
CA LYS A 212 -30.63 -21.51 -2.32
C LYS A 212 -30.38 -20.31 -3.24
N GLU A 213 -30.13 -20.54 -4.53
CA GLU A 213 -29.97 -19.48 -5.53
C GLU A 213 -31.20 -18.59 -5.67
N LYS A 214 -32.40 -19.11 -5.37
CA LYS A 214 -33.65 -18.36 -5.49
C LYS A 214 -33.84 -17.34 -4.36
N THR A 215 -33.22 -17.57 -3.21
CA THR A 215 -33.46 -16.78 -1.99
C THR A 215 -32.30 -15.88 -1.60
N ILE A 216 -31.10 -16.13 -2.13
CA ILE A 216 -29.91 -15.34 -1.80
C ILE A 216 -29.93 -13.97 -2.49
N GLN A 217 -29.44 -12.94 -1.78
CA GLN A 217 -29.19 -11.65 -2.38
C GLN A 217 -28.05 -11.77 -3.40
N LYS A 218 -28.37 -11.58 -4.68
CA LYS A 218 -27.41 -11.75 -5.77
C LYS A 218 -26.43 -10.60 -5.89
N THR A 219 -26.91 -9.37 -5.69
CA THR A 219 -26.13 -8.15 -5.92
C THR A 219 -26.17 -7.20 -4.73
N GLN A 220 -25.09 -6.44 -4.57
CA GLN A 220 -24.96 -5.32 -3.64
C GLN A 220 -24.31 -4.13 -4.35
N PHE A 221 -24.46 -2.93 -3.78
CA PHE A 221 -23.71 -1.77 -4.28
C PHE A 221 -22.24 -1.92 -3.91
N GLY A 222 -21.37 -1.70 -4.88
CA GLY A 222 -19.93 -1.75 -4.76
C GLY A 222 -19.26 -0.93 -5.85
N LYS A 223 -17.93 -0.94 -5.87
CA LYS A 223 -17.15 -0.24 -6.88
C LYS A 223 -17.11 -1.07 -8.17
N VAL A 224 -17.62 -0.52 -9.26
CA VAL A 224 -17.52 -1.09 -10.62
C VAL A 224 -16.72 -0.17 -11.52
N LEU A 225 -16.03 -0.73 -12.50
CA LEU A 225 -15.34 0.07 -13.51
C LEU A 225 -16.37 0.79 -14.37
N SER A 226 -16.18 2.10 -14.53
CA SER A 226 -16.98 2.88 -15.47
C SER A 226 -16.65 2.48 -16.91
N SER A 227 -17.67 2.45 -17.76
CA SER A 227 -17.48 2.35 -19.21
C SER A 227 -16.90 3.63 -19.81
N GLU A 228 -16.93 4.74 -19.07
CA GLU A 228 -16.31 6.00 -19.46
C GLU A 228 -14.79 5.93 -19.27
N ILE A 229 -14.06 6.37 -20.29
CA ILE A 229 -12.61 6.56 -20.23
C ILE A 229 -12.35 8.02 -19.85
N LEU A 230 -11.70 8.24 -18.72
CA LEU A 230 -11.23 9.55 -18.32
C LEU A 230 -9.74 9.69 -18.61
N LYS A 231 -9.30 10.94 -18.77
CA LYS A 231 -7.90 11.29 -18.98
C LYS A 231 -7.37 12.03 -17.76
N ARG A 232 -6.17 11.69 -17.32
CA ARG A 232 -5.46 12.42 -16.29
C ARG A 232 -4.00 12.66 -16.68
N LYS A 233 -3.47 13.80 -16.25
CA LYS A 233 -2.05 14.11 -16.39
C LYS A 233 -1.27 13.43 -15.27
N VAL A 234 -0.21 12.74 -15.64
CA VAL A 234 0.66 11.99 -14.73
C VAL A 234 2.11 12.29 -15.04
N PHE A 235 2.96 12.16 -14.02
CA PHE A 235 4.41 12.14 -14.21
C PHE A 235 4.85 10.71 -14.50
N MET A 236 5.58 10.51 -15.58
CA MET A 236 6.09 9.21 -16.01
C MET A 236 7.61 9.25 -16.06
N ILE A 237 8.26 8.24 -15.49
CA ILE A 237 9.69 8.06 -15.74
C ILE A 237 9.89 7.46 -17.13
N ASP A 238 10.89 7.96 -17.84
CA ASP A 238 11.30 7.40 -19.14
C ASP A 238 12.54 6.50 -18.94
N ASN A 239 13.71 6.96 -19.39
CA ASN A 239 14.95 6.22 -19.30
C ASN A 239 15.75 6.60 -18.04
N GLU A 240 16.43 5.60 -17.49
CA GLU A 240 17.48 5.83 -16.49
C GLU A 240 18.58 6.70 -17.12
N MET A 241 19.06 7.68 -16.37
CA MET A 241 20.12 8.59 -16.79
C MET A 241 21.26 8.55 -15.77
N ASP A 242 22.47 8.84 -16.27
CA ASP A 242 23.62 9.04 -15.39
C ASP A 242 23.44 10.37 -14.64
N ILE A 243 23.46 10.29 -13.31
CA ILE A 243 23.39 11.48 -12.44
C ILE A 243 24.56 12.45 -12.71
N ASN A 244 25.71 11.96 -13.17
CA ASN A 244 26.85 12.82 -13.53
C ASN A 244 26.58 13.69 -14.77
N ALA A 245 25.60 13.33 -15.59
CA ALA A 245 25.20 14.14 -16.74
C ALA A 245 24.27 15.31 -16.33
N LEU A 246 23.73 15.28 -15.11
CA LEU A 246 22.81 16.31 -14.64
C LEU A 246 23.58 17.59 -14.26
N SER A 247 23.18 18.71 -14.86
CA SER A 247 23.77 20.01 -14.54
C SER A 247 22.78 21.16 -14.73
N GLY A 248 22.87 22.15 -13.84
CA GLY A 248 22.03 23.35 -13.85
C GLY A 248 21.55 23.74 -12.46
N GLU A 249 20.63 24.71 -12.42
CA GLU A 249 19.89 25.06 -11.22
C GLU A 249 18.58 24.28 -11.15
N PHE A 250 18.20 23.82 -9.96
CA PHE A 250 17.05 22.96 -9.73
C PHE A 250 16.26 23.41 -8.51
N ILE A 251 14.98 23.04 -8.49
CA ILE A 251 14.05 23.22 -7.38
C ILE A 251 13.53 21.84 -7.00
N GLU A 252 13.58 21.48 -5.72
CA GLU A 252 12.99 20.25 -5.23
C GLU A 252 11.50 20.46 -5.01
N LEU A 253 10.65 19.58 -5.56
CA LEU A 253 9.22 19.66 -5.30
C LEU A 253 8.94 19.31 -3.84
N PRO A 254 7.96 19.96 -3.19
CA PRO A 254 7.74 19.83 -1.75
C PRO A 254 7.31 18.43 -1.31
N VAL A 255 6.78 17.63 -2.24
CA VAL A 255 6.28 16.29 -1.97
C VAL A 255 7.22 15.24 -2.58
N LYS A 256 7.48 14.17 -1.83
CA LYS A 256 8.20 12.99 -2.34
C LYS A 256 7.24 12.05 -3.07
N TYR A 257 7.72 11.45 -4.15
CA TYR A 257 6.95 10.60 -5.04
C TYR A 257 7.36 9.14 -4.92
N MET A 258 6.42 8.22 -5.12
CA MET A 258 6.64 6.78 -5.28
C MET A 258 6.51 6.42 -6.76
N LEU A 259 7.31 5.44 -7.20
CA LEU A 259 7.27 4.89 -8.55
C LEU A 259 6.45 3.60 -8.61
N ALA A 260 5.50 3.51 -9.53
CA ALA A 260 4.81 2.28 -9.88
C ALA A 260 5.74 1.34 -10.69
N LEU A 261 6.19 0.25 -10.07
CA LEU A 261 7.10 -0.73 -10.66
C LEU A 261 6.41 -1.70 -11.63
N LYS A 262 5.08 -1.79 -11.54
CA LYS A 262 4.20 -2.59 -12.40
C LYS A 262 2.86 -1.89 -12.52
N ASP A 263 2.04 -2.33 -13.48
CA ASP A 263 0.65 -1.89 -13.55
C ASP A 263 -0.06 -2.33 -12.27
N ILE A 264 -0.64 -1.35 -11.57
CA ILE A 264 -1.47 -1.57 -10.39
C ILE A 264 -2.90 -1.36 -10.85
N GLU A 265 -3.62 -2.49 -10.92
CA GLU A 265 -4.94 -2.57 -11.49
C GLU A 265 -5.82 -1.41 -11.00
N ASN A 266 -6.35 -0.66 -11.97
CA ASN A 266 -7.31 0.41 -11.74
C ASN A 266 -6.79 1.58 -10.89
N LYS A 267 -5.47 1.76 -10.78
CA LYS A 267 -4.85 2.87 -10.02
C LYS A 267 -3.67 3.53 -10.69
N PHE A 268 -2.62 2.78 -11.01
CA PHE A 268 -1.37 3.34 -11.53
C PHE A 268 -0.89 2.49 -12.69
N VAL A 269 -0.36 3.13 -13.73
CA VAL A 269 0.36 2.43 -14.79
C VAL A 269 1.81 2.27 -14.41
N LYS A 270 2.47 1.24 -14.94
CA LYS A 270 3.91 1.06 -14.75
C LYS A 270 4.66 2.32 -15.18
N ASN A 271 5.67 2.70 -14.39
CA ASN A 271 6.51 3.88 -14.52
C ASN A 271 5.83 5.22 -14.15
N GLU A 272 4.62 5.20 -13.62
CA GLU A 272 3.95 6.38 -13.08
C GLU A 272 4.55 6.79 -11.72
N LEU A 273 4.76 8.09 -11.53
CA LEU A 273 5.08 8.70 -10.24
C LEU A 273 3.82 9.20 -9.57
N THR A 274 3.66 8.86 -8.29
CA THR A 274 2.49 9.23 -7.49
C THR A 274 2.88 9.74 -6.12
N ASP A 275 2.17 10.77 -5.65
CA ASP A 275 2.22 11.28 -4.28
C ASP A 275 1.07 10.75 -3.41
N ASP A 276 0.18 9.92 -3.97
CA ASP A 276 -0.99 9.41 -3.26
C ASP A 276 -0.57 8.44 -2.15
N THR A 277 -0.77 8.89 -0.91
CA THR A 277 -0.38 8.21 0.32
C THR A 277 -1.53 7.45 0.98
N LYS A 278 -2.77 7.65 0.51
CA LYS A 278 -3.96 7.10 1.15
C LYS A 278 -4.12 5.64 0.72
N ASP A 279 -3.89 4.73 1.66
CA ASP A 279 -4.23 3.29 1.61
C ASP A 279 -3.19 2.30 1.02
N TYR A 280 -1.98 2.71 0.62
CA TYR A 280 -1.11 1.85 -0.22
C TYR A 280 0.24 1.40 0.33
N TYR A 281 0.54 1.59 1.61
CA TYR A 281 1.78 1.04 2.20
C TYR A 281 1.91 -0.49 2.03
N ASN A 282 0.81 -1.20 1.75
CA ASN A 282 0.77 -2.65 1.54
C ASN A 282 0.43 -3.10 0.10
N VAL A 283 0.25 -2.17 -0.85
CA VAL A 283 0.03 -2.56 -2.26
C VAL A 283 1.39 -2.80 -2.90
N GLY A 284 1.83 -4.07 -2.88
CA GLY A 284 3.10 -4.45 -3.51
C GLY A 284 3.15 -3.99 -4.96
N GLY A 285 4.23 -3.30 -5.35
CA GLY A 285 4.38 -2.72 -6.67
C GLY A 285 4.74 -1.23 -6.70
N LEU A 286 4.86 -0.56 -5.56
CA LEU A 286 5.37 0.82 -5.45
C LEU A 286 6.79 0.83 -4.86
N SER A 287 7.62 1.77 -5.29
CA SER A 287 8.92 2.06 -4.66
C SER A 287 8.76 2.80 -3.33
N GLN A 288 9.89 3.00 -2.64
CA GLN A 288 9.98 4.01 -1.58
C GLN A 288 9.76 5.42 -2.15
N ARG A 289 9.57 6.39 -1.24
CA ARG A 289 9.38 7.79 -1.57
C ARG A 289 10.72 8.47 -1.82
N TYR A 290 10.85 9.12 -2.96
CA TYR A 290 12.04 9.87 -3.31
C TYR A 290 11.70 11.22 -3.92
N SER A 291 12.72 12.06 -4.06
CA SER A 291 12.55 13.45 -4.49
C SER A 291 12.36 13.55 -6.01
N LEU A 292 11.44 14.44 -6.41
CA LEU A 292 11.27 14.91 -7.77
C LEU A 292 11.81 16.34 -7.82
N ILE A 293 12.74 16.61 -8.72
CA ILE A 293 13.35 17.93 -8.89
C ILE A 293 12.99 18.49 -10.26
N LYS A 294 12.78 19.79 -10.33
CA LYS A 294 12.50 20.54 -11.56
C LYS A 294 13.70 21.39 -11.89
N LYS A 295 14.18 21.35 -13.13
CA LYS A 295 15.21 22.29 -13.57
C LYS A 295 14.61 23.68 -13.66
N LYS A 296 15.31 24.65 -13.08
CA LYS A 296 14.83 26.02 -12.94
C LYS A 296 14.57 26.62 -14.32
N ASP A 297 13.46 27.35 -14.43
CA ASP A 297 13.01 28.04 -15.64
C ASP A 297 12.75 27.12 -16.86
N THR A 298 12.65 25.79 -16.67
CA THR A 298 12.25 24.83 -17.71
C THR A 298 11.12 23.93 -17.20
N ASP A 299 10.50 23.14 -18.07
CA ASP A 299 9.56 22.08 -17.68
C ASP A 299 10.21 20.69 -17.68
N GLU A 300 11.52 20.64 -17.45
CA GLU A 300 12.26 19.38 -17.30
C GLU A 300 12.25 18.92 -15.84
N TYR A 301 11.86 17.65 -15.63
CA TYR A 301 11.73 17.04 -14.32
C TYR A 301 12.64 15.81 -14.21
N TYR A 302 13.16 15.57 -13.02
CA TYR A 302 14.10 14.49 -12.74
C TYR A 302 13.77 13.81 -11.41
N TYR A 303 13.64 12.49 -11.43
CA TYR A 303 13.36 11.69 -10.24
C TYR A 303 14.64 11.03 -9.75
N ILE A 304 15.01 11.27 -8.49
CA ILE A 304 16.27 10.81 -7.90
C ILE A 304 15.96 9.79 -6.82
N MET A 305 16.23 8.51 -7.07
CA MET A 305 15.96 7.42 -6.12
C MET A 305 17.02 7.32 -4.99
N SER A 306 17.29 8.44 -4.32
CA SER A 306 18.21 8.50 -3.18
C SER A 306 17.77 9.59 -2.20
N ASP A 307 17.53 9.20 -0.95
CA ASP A 307 17.21 10.15 0.12
C ASP A 307 18.43 10.95 0.61
N ALA A 308 19.63 10.39 0.47
CA ALA A 308 20.86 11.01 0.96
C ALA A 308 21.42 12.03 -0.03
N TYR A 309 21.32 11.76 -1.34
CA TYR A 309 22.04 12.52 -2.37
C TYR A 309 21.75 14.03 -2.31
N LEU A 310 20.48 14.44 -2.33
CA LEU A 310 20.13 15.86 -2.30
C LEU A 310 20.53 16.53 -0.99
N SER A 311 20.39 15.84 0.14
CA SER A 311 20.81 16.36 1.45
C SER A 311 22.32 16.59 1.51
N ASP A 312 23.11 15.63 1.04
CA ASP A 312 24.58 15.72 1.02
C ASP A 312 25.08 16.77 0.02
N LEU A 313 24.42 16.86 -1.15
CA LEU A 313 24.68 17.88 -2.14
C LEU A 313 24.48 19.28 -1.57
N LEU A 314 23.32 19.54 -0.96
CA LEU A 314 23.00 20.84 -0.34
C LEU A 314 23.98 21.18 0.80
N THR A 315 24.36 20.18 1.60
CA THR A 315 25.35 20.34 2.67
C THR A 315 26.70 20.76 2.10
N LYS A 316 27.17 20.08 1.03
CA LYS A 316 28.43 20.40 0.37
C LYS A 316 28.43 21.77 -0.31
N GLN A 317 27.31 22.20 -0.86
CA GLN A 317 27.18 23.55 -1.40
C GLN A 317 27.31 24.62 -0.33
N ARG A 318 26.61 24.45 0.79
CA ARG A 318 26.72 25.38 1.92
C ARG A 318 28.13 25.41 2.47
N GLU A 319 28.82 24.26 2.57
CA GLU A 319 30.23 24.19 2.98
C GLU A 319 31.13 25.00 2.01
N LYS A 320 30.98 24.82 0.69
CA LYS A 320 31.74 25.59 -0.31
C LYS A 320 31.47 27.09 -0.25
N GLU A 321 30.20 27.49 -0.20
CA GLU A 321 29.83 28.92 -0.07
C GLU A 321 30.36 29.53 1.24
N LEU A 322 30.27 28.78 2.34
CA LEU A 322 30.79 29.22 3.63
C LEU A 322 32.31 29.43 3.58
N LEU A 323 33.05 28.49 2.96
CA LEU A 323 34.49 28.61 2.77
C LEU A 323 34.84 29.85 1.94
N GLU A 324 34.13 30.09 0.84
CA GLU A 324 34.33 31.30 0.02
C GLU A 324 34.10 32.59 0.82
N ILE A 325 33.07 32.64 1.67
CA ILE A 325 32.79 33.79 2.53
C ILE A 325 33.96 34.02 3.50
N VAL A 326 34.40 32.99 4.23
CA VAL A 326 35.46 33.16 5.24
C VAL A 326 36.83 33.45 4.61
N HIS A 327 37.12 32.89 3.44
CA HIS A 327 38.33 33.21 2.67
C HIS A 327 38.34 34.66 2.19
N LYS A 328 37.20 35.17 1.70
CA LYS A 328 37.07 36.60 1.35
C LYS A 328 37.28 37.52 2.54
N LEU A 329 36.92 37.08 3.74
CA LEU A 329 37.18 37.79 4.99
C LEU A 329 38.64 37.64 5.49
N GLY A 330 39.47 36.85 4.79
CA GLY A 330 40.89 36.68 5.10
C GLY A 330 41.20 35.61 6.14
N TYR A 331 40.22 34.78 6.53
CA TYR A 331 40.44 33.68 7.46
C TYR A 331 40.97 32.44 6.74
N LYS A 332 41.85 31.70 7.42
CA LYS A 332 42.31 30.38 7.01
C LYS A 332 41.58 29.32 7.80
N GLU A 333 41.00 28.37 7.09
CA GLU A 333 40.36 27.19 7.65
C GLU A 333 41.37 26.10 8.01
N TYR A 334 40.97 25.24 8.94
CA TYR A 334 41.65 23.98 9.21
C TYR A 334 40.61 22.94 9.64
N ARG A 335 41.00 21.67 9.57
CA ARG A 335 40.14 20.54 9.98
C ARG A 335 40.59 19.98 11.31
N GLU A 336 39.61 19.62 12.14
CA GLU A 336 39.79 18.79 13.32
C GLU A 336 38.74 17.68 13.27
N GLY A 337 39.19 16.45 12.97
CA GLY A 337 38.28 15.36 12.63
C GLY A 337 37.52 15.64 11.33
N GLU A 338 36.20 15.47 11.36
CA GLU A 338 35.32 15.76 10.22
C GLU A 338 34.91 17.24 10.13
N ASP A 339 35.18 18.01 11.19
CA ASP A 339 34.74 19.39 11.33
C ASP A 339 35.75 20.39 10.78
N LEU A 340 35.22 21.49 10.25
CA LEU A 340 35.98 22.63 9.76
C LEU A 340 35.90 23.79 10.74
N TYR A 341 37.02 24.46 10.94
CA TYR A 341 37.14 25.58 11.87
C TYR A 341 37.94 26.73 11.27
N ILE A 342 37.74 27.92 11.82
CA ILE A 342 38.62 29.09 11.64
C ILE A 342 39.01 29.64 13.01
N LYS A 343 40.18 30.30 13.08
CA LYS A 343 40.59 31.08 14.25
C LYS A 343 40.37 32.57 13.99
N SER A 344 39.50 33.16 14.79
CA SER A 344 39.32 34.61 14.90
C SER A 344 40.26 35.19 15.96
N LYS A 345 40.14 36.49 16.27
CA LYS A 345 41.01 37.12 17.29
C LYS A 345 40.69 36.61 18.69
N THR A 346 39.44 36.29 18.97
CA THR A 346 38.96 35.95 20.32
C THR A 346 38.42 34.53 20.46
N ALA A 347 38.05 33.90 19.34
CA ALA A 347 37.37 32.61 19.34
C ALA A 347 37.87 31.68 18.22
N GLU A 348 37.73 30.39 18.47
CA GLU A 348 37.73 29.34 17.48
C GLU A 348 36.29 29.10 17.02
N ILE A 349 36.02 29.17 15.71
CA ILE A 349 34.65 29.14 15.16
C ILE A 349 34.52 27.92 14.25
N ARG A 350 33.54 27.07 14.54
CA ARG A 350 33.14 25.94 13.71
C ARG A 350 32.39 26.45 12.49
N LEU A 351 32.79 25.98 11.31
CA LEU A 351 32.16 26.29 10.03
C LEU A 351 30.98 25.34 9.78
N ASP A 352 29.86 25.62 10.44
CA ASP A 352 28.62 24.83 10.36
C ASP A 352 27.45 25.63 9.77
N VAL A 353 26.25 25.03 9.81
CA VAL A 353 25.01 25.66 9.36
C VAL A 353 24.67 26.93 10.16
N GLY A 354 25.00 26.97 11.45
CA GLY A 354 24.80 28.14 12.30
C GLY A 354 25.66 29.31 11.84
N THR A 355 26.96 29.08 11.69
CA THR A 355 27.92 30.08 11.18
C THR A 355 27.56 30.56 9.77
N TYR A 356 27.14 29.66 8.88
CA TYR A 356 26.65 30.02 7.54
C TYR A 356 25.46 30.97 7.59
N ASN A 357 24.45 30.66 8.40
CA ASN A 357 23.25 31.49 8.53
C ASN A 357 23.56 32.87 9.11
N GLU A 358 24.43 32.95 10.11
CA GLU A 358 24.84 34.23 10.71
C GLU A 358 25.63 35.09 9.71
N LEU A 359 26.58 34.49 8.98
CA LEU A 359 27.35 35.21 7.96
C LEU A 359 26.51 35.67 6.76
N LYS A 360 25.49 34.88 6.36
CA LYS A 360 24.53 35.31 5.32
C LYS A 360 23.67 36.48 5.77
N LYS A 361 23.25 36.52 7.04
CA LYS A 361 22.47 37.63 7.60
C LYS A 361 23.33 38.87 7.84
N ASN A 362 24.57 38.67 8.31
CA ASN A 362 25.50 39.72 8.66
C ASN A 362 26.91 39.33 8.24
N SER A 363 27.40 39.91 7.13
CA SER A 363 28.75 39.66 6.62
C SER A 363 29.87 40.04 7.59
N ASN A 364 29.59 40.90 8.57
CA ASN A 364 30.54 41.33 9.59
C ASN A 364 30.45 40.53 10.90
N TYR A 365 29.66 39.44 10.92
CA TYR A 365 29.38 38.65 12.12
C TYR A 365 30.64 38.29 12.93
N ILE A 366 31.70 37.80 12.29
CA ILE A 366 32.94 37.40 12.98
C ILE A 366 33.63 38.62 13.63
N THR A 367 33.63 39.78 12.97
CA THR A 367 34.19 41.02 13.54
C THR A 367 33.34 41.54 14.71
N THR A 368 32.01 41.44 14.60
CA THR A 368 31.09 41.79 15.69
C THR A 368 31.32 40.88 16.91
N LEU A 369 31.47 39.57 16.68
CA LEU A 369 31.80 38.61 17.72
C LEU A 369 33.12 38.98 18.39
N ASP A 370 34.19 39.22 17.63
CA ASP A 370 35.51 39.59 18.18
C ASP A 370 35.44 40.87 19.04
N ASN A 371 34.68 41.87 18.60
CA ASN A 371 34.51 43.11 19.36
C ASN A 371 33.71 42.90 20.66
N ASP A 372 32.59 42.18 20.59
CA ASP A 372 31.77 41.89 21.76
C ASP A 372 32.54 41.05 22.79
N GLN A 373 33.28 40.03 22.34
CA GLN A 373 34.10 39.19 23.22
C GLN A 373 35.28 39.96 23.83
N SER A 374 35.89 40.86 23.07
CA SER A 374 36.92 41.78 23.60
C SER A 374 36.35 42.72 24.67
N GLN A 375 35.12 43.21 24.46
CA GLN A 375 34.43 44.05 25.43
C GLN A 375 34.07 43.26 26.70
N ILE A 376 33.54 42.04 26.57
CA ILE A 376 33.28 41.14 27.70
C ILE A 376 34.57 40.89 28.48
N ALA A 377 35.67 40.54 27.82
CA ALA A 377 36.95 40.32 28.48
C ALA A 377 37.46 41.57 29.24
N SER A 378 37.25 42.77 28.68
CA SER A 378 37.56 44.03 29.35
C SER A 378 36.70 44.26 30.60
N LEU A 379 35.40 43.99 30.51
CA LEU A 379 34.47 44.09 31.66
C LEU A 379 34.82 43.06 32.74
N ILE A 380 35.18 41.82 32.36
CA ILE A 380 35.64 40.79 33.30
C ILE A 380 36.91 41.24 34.02
N LYS A 381 37.86 41.92 33.36
CA LYS A 381 39.04 42.45 34.07
C LYS A 381 38.67 43.48 35.15
N GLN A 382 37.62 44.27 34.92
CA GLN A 382 37.13 45.24 35.91
C GLN A 382 36.52 44.56 37.14
N THR A 383 36.03 43.31 37.02
CA THR A 383 35.42 42.60 38.16
C THR A 383 36.39 42.37 39.31
N VAL A 384 37.71 42.32 39.05
CA VAL A 384 38.74 42.08 40.07
C VAL A 384 38.73 43.16 41.15
N SER A 385 38.66 44.45 40.76
CA SER A 385 38.66 45.55 41.73
C SER A 385 37.35 45.61 42.51
N HIS A 386 36.22 45.39 41.84
CA HIS A 386 34.91 45.31 42.48
C HIS A 386 34.84 44.14 43.45
N SER A 387 35.32 42.95 43.07
CA SER A 387 35.34 41.77 43.91
C SER A 387 36.14 41.99 45.20
N LYS A 388 37.34 42.57 45.11
CA LYS A 388 38.15 42.94 46.29
C LYS A 388 37.43 43.93 47.20
N LEU A 389 36.74 44.91 46.62
CA LEU A 389 36.00 45.91 47.40
C LEU A 389 34.80 45.29 48.13
N LEU A 390 34.06 44.40 47.47
CA LEU A 390 32.95 43.67 48.08
C LEU A 390 33.44 42.72 49.18
N ASP A 391 34.52 41.98 48.95
CA ASP A 391 35.12 41.09 49.94
C ASP A 391 35.61 41.85 51.19
N LYS A 392 36.17 43.04 51.02
CA LYS A 392 36.51 43.94 52.15
C LYS A 392 35.28 44.22 53.01
N TYR A 393 34.15 44.58 52.41
CA TYR A 393 32.92 44.88 53.17
C TYR A 393 32.28 43.62 53.77
N LEU A 394 32.30 42.50 53.06
CA LEU A 394 31.88 41.20 53.59
C LEU A 394 32.71 40.81 54.82
N SER A 395 34.03 40.98 54.76
CA SER A 395 34.94 40.74 55.87
C SER A 395 34.68 41.69 57.04
N LEU A 396 34.46 42.97 56.77
CA LEU A 396 34.10 43.95 57.80
C LEU A 396 32.78 43.58 58.50
N TYR A 397 31.77 43.17 57.72
CA TYR A 397 30.49 42.69 58.25
C TYR A 397 30.65 41.41 59.09
N ARG A 398 31.49 40.45 58.68
CA ARG A 398 31.75 39.24 59.47
C ARG A 398 32.29 39.57 60.87
N ILE A 399 33.10 40.62 60.99
CA ILE A 399 33.70 41.07 62.26
C ILE A 399 32.71 41.94 63.06
N GLN A 400 32.12 42.95 62.44
CA GLN A 400 31.33 43.97 63.15
C GLN A 400 29.84 43.64 63.25
N LYS A 401 29.30 42.86 62.31
CA LYS A 401 27.88 42.49 62.21
C LYS A 401 26.95 43.71 62.37
N SER A 402 26.14 43.73 63.43
CA SER A 402 25.21 44.82 63.74
C SER A 402 25.89 46.11 64.22
N LYS A 403 27.20 46.10 64.48
CA LYS A 403 27.98 47.27 64.93
C LYS A 403 28.65 48.03 63.77
N MET A 404 28.41 47.63 62.53
CA MET A 404 28.94 48.30 61.34
C MET A 404 28.32 49.69 61.21
N SER A 405 29.14 50.71 60.88
CA SER A 405 28.66 52.09 60.82
C SER A 405 27.68 52.30 59.66
N ASN A 406 26.75 53.24 59.80
CA ASN A 406 25.84 53.62 58.70
C ASN A 406 26.61 54.10 57.46
N ALA A 407 27.76 54.75 57.65
CA ALA A 407 28.62 55.18 56.56
C ALA A 407 29.17 53.98 55.79
N ASP A 408 29.67 52.95 56.48
CA ASP A 408 30.19 51.73 55.86
C ASP A 408 29.08 50.93 55.16
N ILE A 409 27.88 50.84 55.76
CA ILE A 409 26.72 50.17 55.14
C ILE A 409 26.32 50.88 53.85
N ASN A 410 26.26 52.22 53.85
CA ASN A 410 25.91 53.00 52.65
C ASN A 410 26.99 52.90 51.56
N ALA A 411 28.26 52.89 51.93
CA ALA A 411 29.37 52.68 51.00
C ALA A 411 29.32 51.26 50.40
N TRP A 412 29.00 50.24 51.20
CA TRP A 412 28.82 48.87 50.73
C TRP A 412 27.64 48.73 49.76
N ARG A 413 26.49 49.36 50.07
CA ARG A 413 25.34 49.42 49.13
C ARG A 413 25.73 50.03 47.80
N THR A 414 26.46 51.15 47.82
CA THR A 414 26.94 51.82 46.61
C THR A 414 27.89 50.92 45.80
N ALA A 415 28.84 50.26 46.47
CA ALA A 415 29.74 49.31 45.82
C ALA A 415 28.97 48.13 45.19
N THR A 416 27.97 47.60 45.90
CA THR A 416 27.10 46.51 45.43
C THR A 416 26.27 46.93 44.22
N THR A 417 25.67 48.12 44.22
CA THR A 417 24.94 48.66 43.06
C THR A 417 25.85 48.83 41.84
N ASN A 418 27.07 49.33 42.02
CA ASN A 418 28.02 49.50 40.92
C ASN A 418 28.49 48.14 40.36
N ALA A 419 28.74 47.16 41.23
CA ALA A 419 29.04 45.79 40.83
C ALA A 419 27.86 45.14 40.08
N GLN A 420 26.62 45.34 40.55
CA GLN A 420 25.42 44.83 39.85
C GLN A 420 25.29 45.44 38.45
N LYS A 421 25.57 46.75 38.27
CA LYS A 421 25.57 47.39 36.95
C LYS A 421 26.60 46.74 36.01
N LEU A 422 27.80 46.46 36.51
CA LEU A 422 28.84 45.78 35.74
C LEU A 422 28.39 44.35 35.34
N MET A 423 27.81 43.58 36.28
CA MET A 423 27.28 42.25 35.99
C MET A 423 26.19 42.29 34.90
N LEU A 424 25.27 43.24 34.97
CA LEU A 424 24.23 43.41 33.96
C LEU A 424 24.80 43.74 32.57
N GLN A 425 25.88 44.53 32.50
CA GLN A 425 26.56 44.82 31.23
C GLN A 425 27.21 43.57 30.63
N ILE A 426 27.84 42.73 31.47
CA ILE A 426 28.43 41.46 31.04
C ILE A 426 27.32 40.54 30.51
N ASN A 427 26.27 40.30 31.31
CA ASN A 427 25.17 39.41 30.92
C ASN A 427 24.50 39.85 29.62
N LYS A 428 24.19 41.15 29.47
CA LYS A 428 23.56 41.68 28.26
C LYS A 428 24.38 41.41 26.99
N LEU A 429 25.71 41.42 27.09
CA LEU A 429 26.58 41.10 25.95
C LEU A 429 26.66 39.58 25.71
N SER A 430 26.74 38.79 26.79
CA SER A 430 26.76 37.33 26.70
C SER A 430 25.47 36.75 26.13
N GLU A 431 24.31 37.28 26.53
CA GLU A 431 22.97 36.85 26.08
C GLU A 431 22.79 36.85 24.56
N LYS A 432 23.53 37.69 23.82
CA LYS A 432 23.51 37.70 22.35
C LYS A 432 23.95 36.37 21.73
N TYR A 433 24.75 35.60 22.47
CA TYR A 433 25.38 34.38 22.00
C TYR A 433 24.90 33.14 22.77
N ASP A 434 23.90 33.28 23.62
CA ASP A 434 23.31 32.16 24.34
C ASP A 434 22.74 31.13 23.36
N GLY A 435 23.10 29.86 23.55
CA GLY A 435 22.71 28.77 22.66
C GLY A 435 23.48 28.71 21.34
N ASN A 436 24.48 29.56 21.12
CA ASN A 436 25.39 29.45 19.99
C ASN A 436 26.55 28.49 20.34
N TYR A 437 26.51 27.29 19.76
CA TYR A 437 27.54 26.26 19.95
C TYR A 437 28.58 26.25 18.84
N SER A 438 28.55 27.21 17.92
CA SER A 438 29.43 27.27 16.77
C SER A 438 30.78 27.93 17.08
N PHE A 439 31.05 28.33 18.33
CA PHE A 439 32.37 28.87 18.70
C PHE A 439 32.81 28.51 20.12
N THR A 440 34.13 28.48 20.31
CA THR A 440 34.80 28.33 21.60
C THR A 440 35.76 29.49 21.82
N LEU A 441 35.70 30.13 22.98
CA LEU A 441 36.61 31.22 23.34
C LEU A 441 38.05 30.71 23.55
N LEU A 442 39.01 31.42 22.97
CA LEU A 442 40.44 31.08 23.09
C LEU A 442 40.98 31.35 24.50
N ASN A 443 40.43 32.36 25.19
CA ASN A 443 40.84 32.75 26.54
C ASN A 443 39.63 32.83 27.47
N LYS A 444 39.36 31.75 28.22
CA LYS A 444 38.35 31.76 29.29
C LYS A 444 38.97 32.29 30.58
N SER A 445 38.37 33.31 31.17
CA SER A 445 38.79 33.87 32.46
C SER A 445 37.86 33.38 33.57
N ASN A 446 38.42 32.78 34.63
CA ASN A 446 37.67 32.33 35.80
C ASN A 446 37.40 33.47 36.81
N MET A 447 37.76 34.72 36.49
CA MET A 447 37.62 35.86 37.40
C MET A 447 36.16 36.25 37.67
N LEU A 448 35.22 35.79 36.84
CA LEU A 448 33.81 36.11 36.97
C LEU A 448 33.15 35.39 38.16
N ASP A 449 33.62 34.19 38.51
CA ASP A 449 33.01 33.36 39.56
C ASP A 449 33.15 34.01 40.94
N ALA A 450 34.38 34.33 41.34
CA ALA A 450 34.64 35.00 42.62
C ALA A 450 33.93 36.36 42.74
N PHE A 451 33.80 37.09 41.63
CA PHE A 451 33.02 38.32 41.58
C PHE A 451 31.52 38.07 41.80
N SER A 452 30.97 37.05 41.13
CA SER A 452 29.57 36.66 41.25
C SER A 452 29.24 36.25 42.69
N ASP A 453 30.09 35.43 43.32
CA ASP A 453 29.91 34.98 44.70
C ASP A 453 29.90 36.16 45.68
N ASN A 454 30.87 37.07 45.56
CA ASN A 454 30.96 38.25 46.42
C ASN A 454 29.78 39.21 46.21
N LEU A 455 29.30 39.36 44.96
CA LEU A 455 28.11 40.15 44.65
C LEU A 455 26.85 39.53 45.25
N LEU A 456 26.64 38.23 45.06
CA LEU A 456 25.48 37.50 45.61
C LEU A 456 25.48 37.53 47.14
N ALA A 457 26.62 37.28 47.78
CA ALA A 457 26.75 37.37 49.23
C ALA A 457 26.46 38.79 49.74
N SER A 458 26.96 39.82 49.06
CA SER A 458 26.70 41.21 49.42
C SER A 458 25.22 41.57 49.33
N LYS A 459 24.56 41.16 48.24
CA LYS A 459 23.11 41.33 48.07
C LYS A 459 22.30 40.63 49.15
N GLY A 460 22.67 39.39 49.48
CA GLY A 460 22.01 38.61 50.53
C GLY A 460 22.09 39.28 51.91
N VAL A 461 23.26 39.78 52.29
CA VAL A 461 23.43 40.48 53.58
C VAL A 461 22.70 41.82 53.59
N LEU A 462 22.80 42.60 52.51
CA LEU A 462 22.19 43.93 52.41
C LEU A 462 20.68 43.90 52.14
N ARG A 463 20.13 42.72 51.79
CA ARG A 463 18.73 42.51 51.36
C ARG A 463 18.36 43.38 50.16
N MET A 464 19.22 43.37 49.15
CA MET A 464 19.06 44.04 47.85
C MET A 464 18.92 43.00 46.74
#